data_AF-A0A9D2FWQ0-F1
#
_entry.id   AF-A0A9D2FWQ0-F1
#
_cell.length_a   1.000
_cell.length_b   1.000
_cell.length_c   1.000
_cell.angle_alpha   90.00
_cell.angle_beta   90.00
_cell.angle_gamma   90.00
#
_symmetry.space_group_name_H-M   'P 1'
#
loop_
_entity.id
_entity.type
_entity.pdbx_description
1 polymer ?
#
loop_
_entity_poly.entity_id
_entity_poly.type
_entity_poly.pdbx_seq_one_letter_code
_entity_poly.pdbx_strand_id
1 'polypeptide(L)'
;RGDIEAQAKQYENDLKSMQDELTRKSDEYEKGKSTMNATAQQQKEQELQQLYQKIQQAYQDNQQALAQKQQELMQPITTKLVNAIKAVGDKGGYVYIMDLSAGIPYISTTLSKDVTAEVKAQLQ
;
A
#
# COMPACT_ATOMS: atom_id res chain seq x y z
N ARG A 1 0.18 -2.17 -11.23
CA ARG A 1 -1.12 -1.63 -10.75
C ARG A 1 -2.11 -2.77 -10.53
N GLY A 2 -2.32 -3.65 -11.51
CA GLY A 2 -3.14 -4.86 -11.34
C GLY A 2 -2.80 -5.72 -10.12
N ASP A 3 -1.52 -5.92 -9.80
CA ASP A 3 -1.13 -6.73 -8.62
C ASP A 3 -1.55 -6.08 -7.28
N ILE A 4 -1.43 -4.76 -7.16
CA ILE A 4 -1.83 -4.02 -5.95
C ILE A 4 -3.36 -4.05 -5.81
N GLU A 5 -4.08 -3.85 -6.92
CA GLU A 5 -5.55 -3.88 -6.95
C GLU A 5 -6.08 -5.28 -6.61
N ALA A 6 -5.46 -6.34 -7.12
CA ALA A 6 -5.81 -7.71 -6.81
C ALA A 6 -5.58 -8.04 -5.33
N GLN A 7 -4.43 -7.63 -4.78
CA GLN A 7 -4.10 -7.85 -3.37
C GLN A 7 -5.02 -7.05 -2.44
N ALA A 8 -5.36 -5.81 -2.80
CA ALA A 8 -6.32 -5.00 -2.05
C ALA A 8 -7.71 -5.65 -2.03
N LYS A 9 -8.16 -6.19 -3.16
CA LYS A 9 -9.44 -6.90 -3.25
C LYS A 9 -9.45 -8.19 -2.44
N GLN A 10 -8.33 -8.91 -2.39
CA GLN A 10 -8.19 -10.09 -1.53
C GLN A 10 -8.35 -9.71 -0.05
N TYR A 11 -7.65 -8.67 0.41
CA TYR A 11 -7.75 -8.17 1.78
C TYR A 11 -9.16 -7.68 2.14
N GLU A 12 -9.87 -7.06 1.20
CA GLU A 12 -11.27 -6.69 1.39
C GLU A 12 -12.17 -7.92 1.61
N ASN A 13 -12.00 -8.96 0.78
CA ASN A 13 -12.76 -10.21 0.92
C ASN A 13 -12.47 -10.92 2.24
N ASP A 14 -11.20 -10.95 2.66
CA ASP A 14 -10.77 -11.59 3.91
C ASP A 14 -11.38 -10.86 5.12
N LEU A 15 -11.30 -9.53 5.14
CA LEU A 15 -11.91 -8.71 6.19
C LEU A 15 -13.43 -8.87 6.24
N LYS A 16 -14.09 -8.91 5.08
CA LYS A 16 -15.53 -9.18 5.01
C LYS A 16 -15.87 -10.54 5.62
N SER A 17 -15.12 -11.57 5.27
CA SER A 17 -15.33 -12.93 5.81
C SER A 17 -15.16 -12.97 7.33
N MET A 18 -14.17 -12.27 7.87
CA MET A 18 -13.98 -12.18 9.33
C MET A 18 -15.12 -11.41 10.02
N GLN A 19 -15.62 -10.33 9.40
CA GLN A 19 -16.77 -9.57 9.92
C GLN A 19 -18.06 -10.39 9.89
N ASP A 20 -18.28 -11.16 8.83
CA ASP A 20 -19.42 -12.07 8.70
C ASP A 20 -19.32 -13.17 9.77
N GLU A 21 -18.12 -13.71 10.02
CA GLU A 21 -17.89 -14.68 11.11
C GLU A 21 -18.18 -14.08 12.50
N LEU A 22 -17.71 -12.86 12.76
CA LEU A 22 -17.96 -12.16 14.03
C LEU A 22 -19.46 -11.95 14.24
N THR A 23 -20.16 -11.46 13.22
CA THR A 23 -21.60 -11.24 13.25
C THR A 23 -22.33 -12.54 13.55
N ARG A 24 -22.02 -13.62 12.82
CA ARG A 24 -22.63 -14.94 13.03
C ARG A 24 -22.40 -15.46 14.46
N LYS A 25 -21.16 -15.41 14.96
CA LYS A 25 -20.85 -15.89 16.32
C LYS A 25 -21.52 -15.03 17.39
N SER A 26 -21.65 -13.72 17.16
CA SER A 26 -22.36 -12.81 18.06
C SER A 26 -23.85 -13.15 18.11
N ASP A 27 -24.48 -13.38 16.96
CA ASP A 27 -25.90 -13.76 16.88
C ASP A 27 -26.16 -15.12 17.53
N GLU A 28 -25.28 -16.10 17.32
CA GLU A 28 -25.32 -17.41 17.98
C GLU A 28 -25.21 -17.26 19.50
N TYR A 29 -24.31 -16.39 19.98
CA TYR A 29 -24.15 -16.12 21.39
C TYR A 29 -25.42 -15.51 22.00
N GLU A 30 -25.96 -14.45 21.40
CA GLU A 30 -27.17 -13.77 21.92
C GLU A 30 -28.38 -14.71 21.98
N LYS A 31 -28.57 -15.57 20.98
CA LYS A 31 -29.66 -16.56 20.97
C LYS A 31 -29.48 -17.66 22.03
N GLY A 32 -28.23 -18.07 22.28
CA GLY A 32 -27.91 -19.18 23.20
C GLY A 32 -27.66 -18.76 24.65
N LYS A 33 -27.34 -17.49 24.90
CA LYS A 33 -26.80 -16.98 26.17
C LYS A 33 -27.60 -17.39 27.40
N SER A 34 -28.94 -17.35 27.32
CA SER A 34 -29.83 -17.69 28.44
C SER A 34 -29.76 -19.15 28.88
N THR A 35 -29.26 -20.04 28.02
CA THR A 35 -29.12 -21.48 28.29
C THR A 35 -27.67 -21.89 28.63
N MET A 36 -26.71 -20.97 28.52
CA MET A 36 -25.30 -21.21 28.79
C MET A 36 -24.97 -20.98 30.27
N ASN A 37 -24.06 -21.80 30.82
CA ASN A 37 -23.46 -21.52 32.13
C ASN A 37 -22.43 -20.37 32.05
N ALA A 38 -22.05 -19.82 33.20
CA ALA A 38 -21.15 -18.66 33.27
C ALA A 38 -19.80 -18.87 32.59
N THR A 39 -19.19 -20.06 32.74
CA THR A 39 -17.90 -20.38 32.11
C THR A 39 -18.00 -20.38 30.59
N ALA A 40 -19.07 -20.97 30.04
CA ALA A 40 -19.29 -21.02 28.60
C ALA A 40 -19.59 -19.62 28.02
N GLN A 41 -20.34 -18.79 28.75
CA GLN A 41 -20.57 -17.38 28.36
C GLN A 41 -19.25 -16.61 28.31
N GLN A 42 -18.43 -16.69 29.37
CA GLN A 42 -17.14 -16.00 29.43
C GLN A 42 -16.19 -16.42 28.30
N GLN A 43 -16.12 -17.72 27.99
CA GLN A 43 -15.31 -18.22 26.88
C GLN A 43 -15.78 -17.66 25.53
N LYS A 44 -17.10 -17.57 25.32
CA LYS A 44 -17.67 -17.04 24.08
C LYS A 44 -17.43 -15.54 23.94
N GLU A 45 -17.59 -14.78 25.02
CA GLU A 45 -17.28 -13.35 25.04
C GLU A 45 -15.80 -13.07 24.76
N GLN A 46 -14.89 -13.89 25.31
CA GLN A 46 -13.47 -13.81 24.99
C GLN A 46 -13.19 -14.14 23.52
N GLU A 47 -13.83 -15.17 22.96
CA GLU A 47 -13.69 -15.51 21.54
C GLU A 47 -14.14 -14.35 20.64
N LEU A 48 -15.27 -13.72 20.95
CA LEU A 48 -15.79 -12.56 20.21
C LEU A 48 -14.86 -11.35 20.31
N GLN A 49 -14.32 -11.05 21.50
CA GLN A 49 -13.34 -9.99 21.69
C GLN A 49 -12.05 -10.25 20.92
N GLN A 50 -11.54 -11.49 20.93
CA GLN A 50 -10.35 -11.86 20.18
C GLN A 50 -10.58 -11.73 18.67
N LEU A 51 -11.75 -12.14 18.17
CA LEU A 51 -12.08 -12.01 16.76
C LEU A 51 -12.16 -10.53 16.35
N TYR A 52 -12.77 -9.68 17.18
CA TYR A 52 -12.78 -8.23 16.96
C TYR A 52 -11.37 -7.64 16.90
N GLN A 53 -10.50 -8.00 17.85
CA GLN A 53 -9.09 -7.56 17.85
C GLN A 53 -8.34 -8.02 16.61
N LYS A 54 -8.55 -9.28 16.18
CA LYS A 54 -7.96 -9.80 14.94
C LYS A 54 -8.42 -9.03 13.70
N ILE A 55 -9.69 -8.64 13.63
CA ILE A 55 -10.20 -7.82 12.51
C ILE A 55 -9.50 -6.46 12.47
N GLN A 56 -9.35 -5.80 13.64
CA GLN A 56 -8.65 -4.52 13.71
C GLN A 56 -7.18 -4.64 13.30
N GLN A 57 -6.49 -5.68 13.78
CA GLN A 57 -5.09 -5.94 13.42
C GLN A 57 -4.95 -6.23 11.93
N ALA A 58 -5.79 -7.11 11.37
CA ALA A 58 -5.78 -7.44 9.96
C ALA A 58 -5.99 -6.19 9.09
N TYR A 59 -6.86 -5.26 9.49
CA TYR A 59 -7.06 -4.00 8.77
C TYR A 59 -5.80 -3.12 8.74
N GLN A 60 -5.08 -3.02 9.87
CA GLN A 60 -3.83 -2.25 9.95
C GLN A 60 -2.72 -2.93 9.13
N ASP A 61 -2.54 -4.23 9.29
CA ASP A 61 -1.53 -5.02 8.61
C ASP A 61 -1.73 -4.98 7.09
N ASN A 62 -2.98 -5.09 6.63
CA ASN A 62 -3.32 -5.04 5.21
C ASN A 62 -2.98 -3.67 4.60
N GLN A 63 -3.25 -2.56 5.31
CA GLN A 63 -2.85 -1.23 4.85
C GLN A 63 -1.34 -1.08 4.76
N GLN A 64 -0.61 -1.54 5.79
CA GLN A 64 0.85 -1.49 5.79
C GLN A 64 1.44 -2.33 4.65
N ALA A 65 0.92 -3.54 4.44
CA ALA A 65 1.37 -4.43 3.38
C ALA A 65 1.14 -3.83 1.99
N LEU A 66 -0.01 -3.17 1.75
CA LEU A 66 -0.26 -2.47 0.48
C LEU A 66 0.70 -1.31 0.24
N ALA A 67 0.99 -0.51 1.27
CA ALA A 67 1.95 0.59 1.18
C ALA A 67 3.37 0.07 0.88
N GLN A 68 3.80 -0.98 1.58
CA GLN A 68 5.08 -1.64 1.33
C GLN A 68 5.15 -2.20 -0.09
N LYS A 69 4.10 -2.88 -0.55
CA LYS A 69 4.06 -3.43 -1.90
C LYS A 69 4.14 -2.34 -2.97
N GLN A 70 3.46 -1.22 -2.75
CA GLN A 70 3.56 -0.06 -3.64
C GLN A 70 4.99 0.48 -3.70
N GLN A 71 5.66 0.60 -2.55
CA GLN A 71 7.05 1.04 -2.49
C GLN A 71 8.00 0.07 -3.21
N GLU A 72 7.87 -1.24 -2.96
CA GLU A 72 8.67 -2.28 -3.62
C GLU A 72 8.51 -2.23 -5.15
N LEU A 73 7.28 -2.05 -5.65
CA LEU A 73 7.01 -1.95 -7.07
C LEU A 73 7.50 -0.63 -7.68
N MET A 74 7.60 0.43 -6.88
CA MET A 74 8.11 1.72 -7.33
C MET A 74 9.64 1.79 -7.37
N GLN A 75 10.31 1.11 -6.45
CA GLN A 75 11.78 1.09 -6.39
C GLN A 75 12.47 0.76 -7.72
N PRO A 76 12.11 -0.29 -8.49
CA PRO A 76 12.75 -0.58 -9.76
C PRO A 76 12.46 0.48 -10.82
N ILE A 77 11.29 1.12 -10.79
CA ILE A 77 10.93 2.20 -11.71
C ILE A 77 11.79 3.43 -11.42
N THR A 78 11.93 3.80 -10.14
CA THR A 78 12.83 4.88 -9.71
C THR A 78 14.26 4.58 -10.11
N THR A 79 14.75 3.36 -9.90
CA THR A 79 16.11 2.95 -10.31
C THR A 79 16.30 3.07 -11.83
N LYS A 80 15.34 2.61 -12.64
CA LYS A 80 15.38 2.76 -14.10
C LYS A 80 15.44 4.23 -14.51
N LEU A 81 14.62 5.08 -13.88
CA LEU A 81 14.60 6.52 -14.12
C LEU A 81 15.94 7.17 -13.78
N VAL A 82 16.50 6.88 -12.61
CA VAL A 82 17.81 7.42 -12.20
C VAL A 82 18.91 6.99 -13.15
N ASN A 83 18.91 5.72 -13.59
CA ASN A 83 19.89 5.23 -14.56
C ASN A 83 19.75 5.92 -15.92
N ALA A 84 18.52 6.14 -16.39
CA ALA A 84 18.25 6.87 -17.62
C ALA A 84 18.71 8.34 -17.54
N ILE A 85 18.39 9.02 -16.44
CA ILE A 85 18.86 10.39 -16.15
C ILE A 85 20.39 10.44 -16.18
N LYS A 86 21.06 9.50 -15.50
CA LYS A 86 22.52 9.43 -15.47
C LYS A 86 23.11 9.25 -16.87
N ALA A 87 22.59 8.32 -17.66
CA ALA A 87 23.08 8.08 -19.02
C ALA A 87 22.93 9.31 -19.92
N VAL A 88 21.82 10.06 -19.80
CA VAL A 88 21.62 11.33 -20.50
C VAL A 88 22.57 12.42 -19.99
N GLY A 89 22.78 12.48 -18.68
CA GLY A 89 23.76 13.34 -18.01
C GLY A 89 25.16 13.15 -18.59
N ASP A 90 25.64 11.92 -18.55
CA ASP A 90 26.97 11.53 -19.02
C ASP A 90 27.15 11.81 -20.52
N LYS A 91 26.15 11.45 -21.34
CA LYS A 91 26.19 11.69 -22.80
C LYS A 91 26.14 13.17 -23.18
N GLY A 92 25.38 13.96 -22.42
CA GLY A 92 25.18 15.39 -22.67
C GLY A 92 26.21 16.30 -22.00
N GLY A 93 27.08 15.75 -21.13
CA GLY A 93 28.05 16.53 -20.36
C GLY A 93 27.39 17.46 -19.33
N TYR A 94 26.21 17.09 -18.81
CA TYR A 94 25.49 17.92 -17.84
C TYR A 94 26.01 17.67 -16.42
N VAL A 95 26.33 18.76 -15.71
CA VAL A 95 26.78 18.70 -14.31
C VAL A 95 25.61 18.40 -13.36
N TYR A 96 24.41 18.90 -13.68
CA TYR A 96 23.19 18.67 -12.93
C TYR A 96 22.01 18.44 -13.87
N ILE A 97 21.14 17.50 -13.50
CA ILE A 97 19.79 17.38 -14.04
C ILE A 97 18.85 17.56 -12.85
N MET A 98 17.90 18.48 -12.97
CA MET A 98 16.99 18.86 -11.89
C MET A 98 15.55 18.61 -12.29
N ASP A 99 14.74 18.13 -11.35
CA ASP A 99 13.29 18.03 -11.52
C ASP A 99 12.64 19.41 -11.29
N LEU A 100 11.92 19.88 -12.30
CA LEU A 100 11.19 21.15 -12.26
C LEU A 100 10.08 21.15 -11.21
N SER A 101 9.58 19.97 -10.81
CA SER A 101 8.57 19.83 -9.77
C SER A 101 9.10 20.12 -8.35
N ALA A 102 10.43 20.15 -8.17
CA ALA A 102 11.09 20.32 -6.88
C ALA A 102 11.03 21.77 -6.32
N GLY A 103 10.26 22.66 -6.94
CA GLY A 103 10.09 24.04 -6.47
C GLY A 103 11.33 24.91 -6.68
N ILE A 104 11.96 24.79 -7.85
CA ILE A 104 13.16 25.56 -8.18
C ILE A 104 12.74 27.03 -8.46
N PRO A 105 13.28 28.01 -7.73
CA PRO A 105 12.79 29.39 -7.78
C PRO A 105 13.07 30.10 -9.13
N TYR A 106 14.10 29.68 -9.86
CA TYR A 106 14.43 30.21 -11.18
C TYR A 106 15.25 29.20 -11.99
N ILE A 107 14.92 29.06 -13.27
CA ILE A 107 15.67 28.30 -14.27
C ILE A 107 15.81 29.16 -15.53
N SER A 108 17.04 29.40 -15.96
CA SER A 108 17.30 30.11 -17.20
C SER A 108 16.97 29.22 -18.39
N THR A 109 15.94 29.55 -19.17
CA THR A 109 15.56 28.82 -20.39
C THR A 109 16.55 28.99 -21.54
N THR A 110 17.51 29.92 -21.42
CA THR A 110 18.57 30.15 -22.40
C THR A 110 19.86 29.42 -22.08
N LEU A 111 20.12 29.12 -20.80
CA LEU A 111 21.32 28.39 -20.34
C LEU A 111 21.04 26.94 -19.96
N SER A 112 19.78 26.59 -19.73
CA SER A 112 19.36 25.22 -19.45
C SER A 112 18.81 24.54 -20.71
N LYS A 113 18.77 23.22 -20.65
CA LYS A 113 18.14 22.37 -21.65
C LYS A 113 17.17 21.44 -20.97
N ASP A 114 15.95 21.37 -21.48
CA ASP A 114 15.00 20.32 -21.12
C ASP A 114 15.47 19.00 -21.76
N VAL A 115 15.72 18.00 -20.91
CA VAL A 115 16.19 16.67 -21.31
C VAL A 115 15.12 15.59 -21.13
N THR A 116 13.86 15.97 -20.87
CA THR A 116 12.76 15.04 -20.59
C THR A 116 12.56 14.05 -21.73
N ALA A 117 12.67 14.51 -22.98
CA ALA A 117 12.53 13.66 -24.16
C ALA A 117 13.67 12.63 -24.26
N GLU A 118 14.92 13.04 -24.02
CA GLU A 118 16.08 12.14 -24.01
C GLU A 118 16.00 11.10 -22.89
N VAL A 119 15.61 11.51 -21.68
CA VAL A 119 15.43 10.59 -20.55
C VAL A 119 14.32 9.58 -20.85
N LYS A 120 13.20 10.03 -21.44
CA LYS A 120 12.11 9.13 -21.85
C LYS A 120 12.55 8.13 -22.93
N ALA A 121 13.37 8.56 -23.89
CA ALA A 121 13.92 7.66 -24.90
C ALA A 121 14.84 6.59 -24.28
N GLN A 122 15.58 6.94 -23.22
CA GLN A 122 16.48 6.03 -22.51
C GLN A 122 15.76 5.04 -21.57
N LEU A 123 14.45 5.26 -21.31
CA LEU A 123 13.60 4.39 -20.50
C LEU A 123 12.91 3.26 -21.29
N GLN A 124 12.89 3.36 -22.63
CA GLN A 124 12.34 2.33 -23.52
C GLN A 124 13.30 1.15 -23.65
#